data_AF-A0A409XFX3-F1
#
_entry.id   AF-A0A409XFX3-F1
#
_cell.length_a   1.000
_cell.length_b   1.000
_cell.length_c   1.000
_cell.angle_alpha   90.00
_cell.angle_beta   90.00
_cell.angle_gamma   90.00
#
_symmetry.space_group_name_H-M   'P 1'
#
loop_
_entity.id
_entity.type
_entity.pdbx_description
1 polymer ?
#
loop_
_entity_poly.entity_id
_entity_poly.type
_entity_poly.pdbx_seq_one_letter_code
_entity_poly.pdbx_strand_id
1 'polypeptide(L)'
;MARKDDDEKVTVVDQAVYPVPDIPIKDLLDSIPLFSAHCFKRSAIRSSSYIIWDLFVIGCLYKATVYLGAFIDPAFISLPHPYLYTAASISLWALYGFWAGLFATGLWVIGHECGHQAFSESKIINNTVGWVLHSA
;
A
#
# COMPACT_ATOMS: atom_id res chain seq x y z
N MET A 1 -22.20 23.94 -38.96
CA MET A 1 -22.14 23.36 -40.32
C MET A 1 -21.07 22.28 -40.26
N ALA A 2 -21.47 21.02 -40.04
CA ALA A 2 -20.54 19.93 -39.76
C ALA A 2 -19.87 19.46 -41.07
N ARG A 3 -18.53 19.39 -41.06
CA ARG A 3 -17.72 18.83 -42.14
C ARG A 3 -17.59 17.33 -41.88
N LYS A 4 -17.92 16.52 -42.88
CA LYS A 4 -17.93 15.06 -42.81
C LYS A 4 -16.62 14.56 -43.43
N ASP A 5 -15.71 14.08 -42.60
CA ASP A 5 -14.55 13.30 -43.06
C ASP A 5 -14.88 11.82 -42.82
N ASP A 6 -14.90 11.06 -43.91
CA ASP A 6 -15.17 9.64 -43.96
C ASP A 6 -13.85 8.88 -43.78
N ASP A 7 -13.42 8.63 -42.55
CA ASP A 7 -12.64 7.43 -42.18
C ASP A 7 -12.56 7.32 -40.65
N GLU A 8 -12.82 6.12 -40.14
CA GLU A 8 -12.88 5.72 -38.71
C GLU A 8 -14.10 6.23 -37.91
N LYS A 9 -14.90 5.27 -37.42
CA LYS A 9 -16.10 5.49 -36.59
C LYS A 9 -15.73 5.96 -35.16
N VAL A 10 -15.08 7.10 -35.03
CA VAL A 10 -14.92 7.78 -33.74
C VAL A 10 -16.01 8.84 -33.65
N THR A 11 -17.05 8.57 -32.87
CA THR A 11 -18.00 9.61 -32.46
C THR A 11 -17.28 10.58 -31.54
N VAL A 12 -16.72 11.65 -32.12
CA VAL A 12 -16.21 12.80 -31.36
C VAL A 12 -17.42 13.61 -30.92
N VAL A 13 -17.76 13.51 -29.63
CA VAL A 13 -18.76 14.38 -29.01
C VAL A 13 -18.05 15.69 -28.66
N ASP A 14 -18.41 16.78 -29.32
CA ASP A 14 -17.97 18.12 -28.91
C ASP A 14 -18.47 18.38 -27.48
N GLN A 15 -17.55 18.32 -26.52
CA GLN A 15 -17.83 18.70 -25.14
C GLN A 15 -18.00 20.21 -25.08
N ALA A 16 -19.11 20.66 -24.50
CA ALA A 16 -19.31 22.07 -24.20
C ALA A 16 -18.14 22.57 -23.34
N VAL A 17 -17.63 23.77 -23.66
CA VAL A 17 -16.57 24.41 -22.86
C VAL A 17 -17.12 24.60 -21.46
N TYR A 18 -16.61 23.83 -20.50
CA TYR A 18 -16.91 24.00 -19.09
C TYR A 18 -16.07 25.16 -18.57
N PRO A 19 -16.67 26.32 -18.24
CA PRO A 19 -15.92 27.39 -17.59
C PRO A 19 -15.53 26.88 -16.21
N VAL A 20 -14.26 26.55 -16.00
CA VAL A 20 -13.75 26.15 -14.69
C VAL A 20 -13.91 27.36 -13.77
N PRO A 21 -14.70 27.25 -12.70
CA PRO A 21 -14.84 28.35 -11.76
C PRO A 21 -13.50 28.63 -11.07
N ASP A 22 -13.07 29.89 -11.02
CA ASP A 22 -11.90 30.32 -10.26
C ASP A 22 -12.21 30.33 -8.75
N ILE A 23 -12.40 29.14 -8.18
CA ILE A 23 -12.62 28.95 -6.75
C ILE A 23 -11.24 28.77 -6.10
N PRO A 24 -10.87 29.60 -5.11
CA PRO A 24 -9.62 29.40 -4.40
C PRO A 24 -9.68 28.07 -3.62
N ILE A 25 -8.55 27.35 -3.58
CA ILE A 25 -8.41 26.05 -2.89
C ILE A 25 -8.93 26.11 -1.44
N LYS A 26 -8.78 27.27 -0.79
CA LYS A 26 -9.27 27.50 0.56
C LYS A 26 -10.79 27.36 0.68
N ASP A 27 -11.55 27.95 -0.24
CA ASP A 27 -13.02 27.89 -0.20
C ASP A 27 -13.53 26.47 -0.47
N LEU A 28 -12.79 25.70 -1.29
CA LEU A 28 -13.06 24.27 -1.49
C LEU A 28 -12.80 23.47 -0.20
N LEU A 29 -11.69 23.71 0.50
CA LEU A 29 -11.35 23.04 1.76
C LEU A 29 -12.33 23.40 2.89
N ASP A 30 -12.72 24.68 2.98
CA ASP A 30 -13.65 25.19 3.99
C ASP A 30 -15.08 24.68 3.79
N SER A 31 -15.44 24.24 2.57
CA SER A 31 -16.73 23.60 2.27
C SER A 31 -16.86 22.16 2.78
N ILE A 32 -15.76 21.52 3.18
CA ILE A 32 -15.76 20.15 3.71
C ILE A 32 -16.24 20.21 5.18
N PRO A 33 -17.34 19.52 5.54
CA PRO A 33 -18.01 19.69 6.83
C PRO A 33 -17.08 19.49 8.04
N LEU A 34 -17.43 20.13 9.16
CA LEU A 34 -16.76 20.19 10.48
C LEU A 34 -16.09 18.90 11.02
N PHE A 35 -16.39 17.73 10.46
CA PHE A 35 -15.64 16.49 10.69
C PHE A 35 -14.18 16.58 10.17
N SER A 36 -13.90 17.53 9.28
CA SER A 36 -12.60 17.81 8.64
C SER A 36 -11.51 18.26 9.63
N ALA A 37 -11.82 19.00 10.69
CA ALA A 37 -10.81 19.55 11.59
C ALA A 37 -10.01 18.45 12.33
N HIS A 38 -10.65 17.33 12.67
CA HIS A 38 -9.95 16.17 13.23
C HIS A 38 -9.23 15.36 12.14
N CYS A 39 -9.78 15.30 10.92
CA CYS A 39 -9.16 14.60 9.79
C CYS A 39 -7.81 15.23 9.38
N PHE A 40 -7.62 16.53 9.60
CA PHE A 40 -6.34 17.20 9.36
C PHE A 40 -5.31 17.03 10.50
N LYS A 41 -5.68 16.43 11.64
CA LYS A 41 -4.73 16.15 12.72
C LYS A 41 -3.95 14.86 12.45
N ARG A 42 -2.66 15.03 12.16
CA ARG A 42 -1.73 13.94 11.88
C ARG A 42 -1.12 13.45 13.20
N SER A 43 -1.53 12.26 13.64
CA SER A 43 -1.03 11.67 14.87
C SER A 43 0.15 10.74 14.60
N ALA A 44 1.36 11.19 14.97
CA ALA A 44 2.57 10.38 14.85
C ALA A 44 2.46 9.05 15.61
N ILE A 45 1.81 9.03 16.79
CA ILE A 45 1.66 7.81 17.60
C ILE A 45 0.80 6.79 16.86
N ARG A 46 -0.34 7.23 16.31
CA ARG A 46 -1.22 6.35 15.54
C ARG A 46 -0.52 5.84 14.29
N SER A 47 0.14 6.72 13.53
CA SER A 47 0.89 6.33 12.33
C SER A 47 2.03 5.34 12.64
N SER A 48 2.79 5.58 13.72
CA SER A 48 3.86 4.67 14.18
C SER A 48 3.34 3.31 14.64
N SER A 49 2.12 3.23 15.19
CA SER A 49 1.53 1.95 15.58
C SER A 49 1.31 1.01 14.40
N TYR A 50 0.99 1.55 13.22
CA TYR A 50 0.86 0.76 11.99
C TYR A 50 2.20 0.22 11.52
N ILE A 51 3.28 0.99 11.63
CA ILE A 51 4.65 0.50 11.33
C ILE A 51 4.99 -0.70 12.22
N ILE A 52 4.77 -0.56 13.53
CA ILE A 52 5.06 -1.62 14.50
C ILE A 52 4.20 -2.86 14.21
N TRP A 53 2.92 -2.66 13.90
CA TRP A 53 2.00 -3.73 13.55
C TRP A 53 2.44 -4.49 12.30
N ASP A 54 2.77 -3.78 11.22
CA ASP A 54 3.20 -4.40 9.97
C ASP A 54 4.50 -5.20 10.17
N LEU A 55 5.48 -4.63 10.88
CA LEU A 55 6.73 -5.34 11.23
C LEU A 55 6.48 -6.58 12.10
N PHE A 56 5.55 -6.48 13.07
CA PHE A 56 5.16 -7.60 13.91
C PHE A 56 4.53 -8.72 13.08
N VAL A 57 3.58 -8.39 12.21
CA VAL A 57 2.91 -9.38 11.36
C VAL A 57 3.89 -10.05 10.40
N ILE A 58 4.77 -9.27 9.75
CA ILE A 58 5.84 -9.82 8.88
C ILE A 58 6.75 -10.77 9.67
N GLY A 59 7.16 -10.37 10.88
CA GLY A 59 7.99 -11.20 11.75
C GLY A 59 7.29 -12.50 12.15
N CYS A 60 6.01 -12.44 12.52
CA CYS A 60 5.19 -13.61 12.82
C CYS A 60 5.03 -14.54 11.62
N LEU A 61 4.73 -13.99 10.43
CA LEU A 61 4.62 -14.76 9.19
C LEU A 61 5.93 -15.47 8.85
N TYR A 62 7.07 -14.78 9.00
CA TYR A 62 8.39 -15.36 8.76
C TYR A 62 8.67 -16.51 9.74
N LYS A 63 8.46 -16.29 11.05
CA LYS A 63 8.67 -17.33 12.06
C LYS A 63 7.75 -18.54 11.85
N ALA A 64 6.48 -18.30 11.53
CA ALA A 64 5.52 -19.36 11.21
C ALA A 64 5.95 -20.15 9.97
N THR A 65 6.41 -19.47 8.92
CA THR A 65 6.89 -20.11 7.68
C THR A 65 8.11 -20.98 7.93
N VAL A 66 9.11 -20.48 8.68
CA VAL A 66 10.29 -21.27 9.04
C VAL A 66 9.92 -22.46 9.92
N TYR A 67 9.05 -22.27 10.91
CA TYR A 67 8.57 -23.34 11.78
C TYR A 67 7.84 -24.43 10.99
N LEU A 68 6.89 -24.06 10.13
CA LEU A 68 6.15 -24.99 9.27
C LEU A 68 7.07 -25.70 8.27
N GLY A 69 8.06 -24.98 7.73
CA GLY A 69 9.05 -25.54 6.82
C GLY A 69 9.85 -26.70 7.43
N ALA A 70 10.12 -26.65 8.74
CA ALA A 70 10.81 -27.74 9.45
C ALA A 70 10.02 -29.05 9.51
N PHE A 71 8.70 -29.01 9.31
CA PHE A 71 7.85 -30.21 9.24
C PHE A 71 7.70 -30.77 7.82
N ILE A 72 8.18 -30.06 6.78
CA ILE A 72 8.24 -30.55 5.40
C ILE A 72 9.51 -31.41 5.24
N ASP A 73 9.62 -32.43 6.06
CA ASP A 73 10.73 -33.40 6.03
C ASP A 73 10.14 -34.83 6.10
N PRO A 74 10.73 -35.80 5.37
CA PRO A 74 10.29 -37.19 5.41
C PRO A 74 10.21 -37.82 6.81
N ALA A 75 10.95 -37.28 7.79
CA ALA A 75 10.90 -37.71 9.19
C ALA A 75 9.58 -37.34 9.90
N PHE A 76 8.87 -36.31 9.43
CA PHE A 76 7.63 -35.83 10.06
C PHE A 76 6.38 -36.09 9.21
N ILE A 77 6.50 -36.02 7.88
CA ILE A 77 5.39 -36.24 6.96
C ILE A 77 5.81 -37.22 5.87
N SER A 78 4.99 -38.24 5.65
CA SER A 78 5.17 -39.23 4.58
C SER A 78 4.40 -38.79 3.33
N LEU A 79 5.11 -38.29 2.32
CA LEU A 79 4.53 -37.97 1.00
C LEU A 79 4.83 -39.06 -0.03
N PRO A 80 3.86 -39.40 -0.91
CA PRO A 80 4.01 -40.49 -1.87
C PRO A 80 5.08 -40.27 -2.94
N HIS A 81 5.46 -39.02 -3.22
CA HIS A 81 6.41 -38.70 -4.28
C HIS A 81 7.40 -37.60 -3.83
N PRO A 82 8.71 -37.73 -4.09
CA PRO A 82 9.72 -36.75 -3.69
C PRO A 82 9.45 -35.30 -4.15
N TYR A 83 8.89 -35.09 -5.35
CA TYR A 83 8.55 -33.75 -5.84
C TYR A 83 7.47 -33.03 -5.00
N LEU A 84 6.67 -33.77 -4.22
CA LEU A 84 5.65 -33.15 -3.36
C LEU A 84 6.27 -32.38 -2.20
N TYR A 85 7.45 -32.76 -1.69
CA TYR A 85 8.15 -31.97 -0.67
C TYR A 85 8.59 -30.62 -1.27
N THR A 86 9.18 -30.63 -2.46
CA THR A 86 9.58 -29.40 -3.16
C THR A 86 8.36 -28.52 -3.46
N ALA A 87 7.26 -29.10 -3.94
CA ALA A 87 6.04 -28.36 -4.21
C ALA A 87 5.44 -27.75 -2.93
N ALA A 88 5.46 -28.47 -1.81
CA ALA A 88 5.00 -27.98 -0.51
C ALA A 88 5.87 -26.81 -0.01
N SER A 89 7.20 -26.93 -0.10
CA SER A 89 8.12 -25.85 0.25
C SER A 89 7.89 -24.61 -0.62
N ILE A 90 7.81 -24.76 -1.94
CA ILE A 90 7.55 -23.64 -2.86
C ILE A 90 6.21 -22.98 -2.52
N SER A 91 5.16 -23.76 -2.29
CA SER A 91 3.83 -23.24 -1.96
C SER A 91 3.84 -22.47 -0.65
N LEU A 92 4.53 -22.98 0.38
CA LEU A 92 4.67 -22.32 1.67
C LEU A 92 5.39 -20.97 1.54
N TRP A 93 6.52 -20.94 0.81
CA TRP A 93 7.28 -19.70 0.58
C TRP A 93 6.54 -18.71 -0.33
N ALA A 94 5.75 -19.19 -1.30
CA ALA A 94 4.90 -18.34 -2.14
C ALA A 94 3.78 -17.68 -1.33
N LEU A 95 3.12 -18.44 -0.44
CA LEU A 95 2.12 -17.89 0.49
C LEU A 95 2.74 -16.87 1.43
N TYR A 96 3.91 -17.17 1.99
CA TYR A 96 4.67 -16.20 2.79
C TYR A 96 4.96 -14.92 1.99
N GLY A 97 5.52 -15.05 0.78
CA GLY A 97 5.87 -13.92 -0.07
C GLY A 97 4.68 -13.05 -0.43
N PHE A 98 3.53 -13.67 -0.73
CA PHE A 98 2.29 -12.95 -0.99
C PHE A 98 1.83 -12.15 0.23
N TRP A 99 1.67 -12.80 1.39
CA TRP A 99 1.16 -12.14 2.59
C TRP A 99 2.15 -11.11 3.16
N ALA A 100 3.43 -11.47 3.30
CA ALA A 100 4.46 -10.55 3.76
C ALA A 100 4.61 -9.36 2.79
N GLY A 101 4.47 -9.58 1.49
CA GLY A 101 4.49 -8.53 0.46
C GLY A 101 3.38 -7.50 0.64
N LEU A 102 2.17 -7.90 1.06
CA LEU A 102 1.07 -6.97 1.34
C LEU A 102 1.41 -6.01 2.49
N PHE A 103 1.94 -6.53 3.61
CA PHE A 103 2.35 -5.70 4.75
C PHE A 103 3.61 -4.87 4.45
N ALA A 104 4.56 -5.42 3.69
CA ALA A 104 5.74 -4.67 3.24
C ALA A 104 5.35 -3.51 2.32
N THR A 105 4.33 -3.70 1.47
CA THR A 105 3.75 -2.61 0.66
C THR A 105 3.10 -1.55 1.56
N GLY A 106 2.42 -1.94 2.64
CA GLY A 106 1.92 -1.03 3.67
C GLY A 106 3.02 -0.12 4.25
N LEU A 107 4.15 -0.72 4.65
CA LEU A 107 5.33 0.02 5.12
C LEU A 107 5.88 1.00 4.07
N TRP A 108 5.97 0.55 2.81
CA TRP A 108 6.39 1.40 1.70
C TRP A 108 5.46 2.60 1.49
N VAL A 109 4.14 2.39 1.54
CA VAL A 109 3.14 3.46 1.45
C VAL A 109 3.32 4.45 2.60
N ILE A 110 3.47 3.98 3.84
CA ILE A 110 3.71 4.86 4.99
C ILE A 110 4.98 5.71 4.79
N GLY A 111 6.07 5.11 4.31
CA GLY A 111 7.28 5.84 3.97
C GLY A 111 7.07 6.87 2.86
N HIS A 112 6.27 6.57 1.83
CA HIS A 112 5.92 7.51 0.76
C HIS A 112 5.10 8.69 1.30
N GLU A 113 4.15 8.43 2.19
CA GLU A 113 3.34 9.46 2.84
C GLU A 113 4.13 10.35 3.80
N CYS A 114 5.23 9.83 4.39
CA CYS A 114 6.21 10.67 5.07
C CYS A 114 6.82 11.73 4.14
N GLY A 115 7.08 11.40 2.87
CA GLY A 115 7.56 12.34 1.86
C GLY A 115 6.58 13.49 1.60
N HIS A 116 5.28 13.18 1.58
CA HIS A 116 4.18 14.16 1.46
C HIS A 116 3.87 14.91 2.75
N GLN A 117 4.65 14.67 3.81
CA GLN A 117 4.45 15.25 5.14
C GLN A 117 3.11 14.88 5.78
N ALA A 118 2.49 13.76 5.38
CA ALA A 118 1.18 13.33 5.87
C ALA A 118 1.26 12.51 7.18
N PHE A 119 2.44 12.01 7.54
CA PHE A 119 2.62 11.08 8.65
C PHE A 119 2.47 11.71 10.06
N SER A 120 3.04 12.91 10.25
CA SER A 120 3.07 13.68 11.51
C SER A 120 2.99 15.18 11.22
N GLU A 121 2.60 15.96 12.23
CA GLU A 121 2.65 17.43 12.19
C GLU A 121 4.09 17.99 12.13
N SER A 122 5.08 17.21 12.57
CA SER A 122 6.49 17.60 12.54
C SER A 122 7.19 17.11 11.26
N LYS A 123 7.74 18.04 10.49
CA LYS A 123 8.51 17.72 9.28
C LYS A 123 9.77 16.91 9.56
N ILE A 124 10.41 17.13 10.72
CA ILE A 124 11.61 16.39 11.11
C ILE A 124 11.26 14.91 11.30
N ILE A 125 10.17 14.63 12.02
CA ILE A 125 9.71 13.25 12.25
C ILE A 125 9.40 12.57 10.92
N ASN A 126 8.69 13.25 10.02
CA ASN A 126 8.36 12.71 8.70
C ASN A 126 9.62 12.36 7.90
N ASN A 127 10.58 13.28 7.83
CA ASN A 127 11.81 13.08 7.06
C ASN A 127 12.67 11.94 7.65
N THR A 128 12.79 11.87 8.98
CA THR A 128 13.54 10.80 9.64
C THR A 128 12.88 9.44 9.43
N VAL A 129 11.58 9.32 9.69
CA VAL A 129 10.85 8.05 9.55
C VAL A 129 10.81 7.59 8.10
N GLY A 130 10.51 8.50 7.17
CA GLY A 130 10.51 8.19 5.73
C GLY A 130 11.89 7.74 5.25
N TRP A 131 12.96 8.40 5.69
CA TRP A 131 14.32 7.98 5.37
C TRP A 131 14.64 6.58 5.93
N VAL A 132 14.30 6.30 7.19
CA VAL A 132 14.53 4.98 7.80
C VAL A 132 13.75 3.88 7.05
N LEU A 133 12.47 4.10 6.76
CA LEU A 133 11.63 3.10 6.09
C LEU A 133 12.07 2.80 4.65
N HIS A 134 12.61 3.78 3.94
CA HIS A 134 13.05 3.61 2.54
C HIS A 134 14.55 3.29 2.38
N SER A 135 15.33 3.33 3.45
CA SER A 135 16.77 2.98 3.41
C SER A 135 17.06 1.57 3.95
N ALA A 136 16.07 0.92 4.57
CA ALA A 136 16.18 -0.41 5.15
C ALA A 136 16.02 -1.53 4.10
#